data_AF-A0A956NLK9-F1
#
_entry.id   AF-A0A956NLK9-F1
#
_cell.length_a   1.000
_cell.length_b   1.000
_cell.length_c   1.000
_cell.angle_alpha   90.00
_cell.angle_beta   90.00
_cell.angle_gamma   90.00
#
_symmetry.space_group_name_H-M   'P 1'
#
loop_
_entity.id
_entity.type
_entity.pdbx_description
1 polymer ?
#
loop_
_entity_poly.entity_id
_entity_poly.type
_entity_poly.pdbx_seq_one_letter_code
_entity_poly.pdbx_strand_id
1 'polypeptide(L)'
;RHQGRYFAPPVGPITLNENIVGFVVGPGSAPGAPAVLRTEVPSGIAGLITIEATTVTGSRTRLAARRDGRGWIVTGTIGSRAAPKGWTFVAHDPSAVVGAVWSRALWSAGIDWDIDGPIQREADQTPRVLAEIASPPFDSIAHEINTRSVNIGAELLLAWAGGTARNAPQQLERHVREVTGMASGIRLVDGSGLSDNDRIAPRVFTTYLANFPRTSAGRDFPLLLPANGSGTLKSLASGLPEPGVVRAKTGTLGNAVTLVGYLGRQEGMLLVAVMYNGSRLTPARQKQWELFRTLGADGVVIPASSEVEVALGGSPASEAR
;
A
#
# COMPACT_ATOMS: atom_id res chain seq x y z
N ARG A 1 -17.25 -0.60 -4.49
CA ARG A 1 -16.93 -0.59 -5.95
C ARG A 1 -15.65 -1.36 -6.30
N HIS A 2 -14.57 -1.21 -5.55
CA HIS A 2 -13.27 -1.80 -5.89
C HIS A 2 -12.96 -3.15 -5.20
N GLN A 3 -13.87 -3.67 -4.38
CA GLN A 3 -13.64 -4.87 -3.56
C GLN A 3 -13.09 -6.05 -4.39
N GLY A 4 -11.99 -6.64 -3.91
CA GLY A 4 -11.37 -7.80 -4.55
C GLY A 4 -10.42 -7.46 -5.70
N ARG A 5 -10.14 -6.19 -5.97
CA ARG A 5 -9.04 -5.74 -6.84
C ARG A 5 -7.73 -5.71 -6.04
N TYR A 6 -6.58 -5.89 -6.69
CA TYR A 6 -5.27 -5.89 -6.01
C TYR A 6 -4.99 -4.65 -5.17
N PHE A 7 -5.51 -3.49 -5.58
CA PHE A 7 -5.39 -2.23 -4.84
C PHE A 7 -6.51 -2.02 -3.81
N ALA A 8 -7.42 -2.97 -3.67
CA ALA A 8 -8.53 -2.94 -2.71
C ALA A 8 -8.82 -4.36 -2.15
N PRO A 9 -7.79 -5.02 -1.58
CA PRO A 9 -7.99 -6.28 -0.89
C PRO A 9 -8.83 -6.07 0.39
N PRO A 10 -9.44 -7.14 0.94
CA PRO A 10 -10.10 -7.05 2.23
C PRO A 10 -9.16 -6.52 3.32
N VAL A 11 -9.66 -5.58 4.12
CA VAL A 11 -8.96 -5.04 5.29
C VAL A 11 -9.54 -5.69 6.53
N GLY A 12 -8.68 -6.17 7.42
CA GLY A 12 -9.10 -6.84 8.65
C GLY A 12 -7.93 -7.07 9.60
N PRO A 13 -8.21 -7.53 10.84
CA PRO A 13 -7.21 -7.73 11.88
C PRO A 13 -6.16 -8.81 11.52
N ILE A 14 -6.49 -9.68 10.57
CA ILE A 14 -5.59 -10.71 10.05
C ILE A 14 -5.32 -10.38 8.59
N THR A 15 -4.05 -10.10 8.29
CA THR A 15 -3.57 -9.83 6.94
C THR A 15 -2.22 -10.51 6.76
N LEU A 16 -2.05 -11.23 5.66
CA LEU A 16 -0.78 -11.82 5.27
C LEU A 16 -0.51 -11.51 3.81
N ASN A 17 0.71 -11.06 3.50
CA ASN A 17 1.13 -10.75 2.14
C ASN A 17 0.15 -9.81 1.41
N GLU A 18 -0.30 -8.74 2.09
CA GLU A 18 -1.30 -7.77 1.57
C GLU A 18 -2.64 -8.42 1.15
N ASN A 19 -2.94 -9.61 1.68
CA ASN A 19 -4.05 -10.48 1.25
C ASN A 19 -4.01 -10.81 -0.24
N ILE A 20 -2.80 -10.83 -0.80
CA ILE A 20 -2.51 -11.24 -2.16
C ILE A 20 -1.91 -12.63 -2.13
N VAL A 21 -2.41 -13.51 -2.99
CA VAL A 21 -1.82 -14.82 -3.24
C VAL A 21 -1.43 -14.92 -4.71
N GLY A 22 -0.48 -15.78 -5.02
CA GLY A 22 -0.12 -16.12 -6.38
C GLY A 22 0.29 -17.56 -6.49
N PHE A 23 0.03 -18.16 -7.65
CA PHE A 23 0.46 -19.52 -7.95
C PHE A 23 0.69 -19.71 -9.43
N VAL A 24 1.57 -20.66 -9.76
CA VAL A 24 1.95 -20.99 -11.12
C VAL A 24 1.66 -22.46 -11.38
N VAL A 25 0.93 -22.75 -12.46
CA VAL A 25 0.63 -24.12 -12.90
C VAL A 25 1.36 -24.41 -14.21
N GLY A 26 2.03 -25.55 -14.27
CA GLY A 26 2.76 -26.04 -15.44
C GLY A 26 2.21 -27.36 -15.97
N PRO A 27 2.70 -27.82 -17.14
CA PRO A 27 2.37 -29.15 -17.66
C PRO A 27 2.89 -30.24 -16.72
N GLY A 28 2.14 -31.33 -16.61
CA GLY A 28 2.55 -32.56 -15.95
C GLY A 28 3.62 -33.32 -16.73
N SER A 29 3.90 -34.56 -16.30
CA SER A 29 4.99 -35.38 -16.83
C SER A 29 4.81 -35.78 -18.30
N ALA A 30 3.58 -35.95 -18.76
CA ALA A 30 3.24 -36.35 -20.13
C ALA A 30 1.83 -35.88 -20.53
N PRO A 31 1.49 -35.84 -21.84
CA PRO A 31 0.10 -35.70 -22.27
C PRO A 31 -0.82 -36.73 -21.60
N GLY A 32 -1.98 -36.30 -21.14
CA GLY A 32 -2.93 -37.09 -20.34
C GLY A 32 -2.70 -36.97 -18.82
N ALA A 33 -1.50 -36.60 -18.37
CA ALA A 33 -1.23 -36.39 -16.94
C ALA A 33 -1.87 -35.08 -16.43
N PRO A 34 -2.25 -34.99 -15.15
CA PRO A 34 -2.69 -33.74 -14.54
C PRO A 34 -1.64 -32.64 -14.70
N ALA A 35 -2.11 -31.41 -14.89
CA ALA A 35 -1.28 -30.24 -14.69
C ALA A 35 -0.88 -30.14 -13.22
N VAL A 36 0.19 -29.41 -12.94
CA VAL A 36 0.84 -29.45 -11.63
C VAL A 36 1.19 -28.06 -11.15
N LEU A 37 1.00 -27.84 -9.85
CA LEU A 37 1.47 -26.65 -9.16
C LEU A 37 3.01 -26.60 -9.22
N ARG A 38 3.55 -25.47 -9.66
CA ARG A 38 5.00 -25.24 -9.77
C ARG A 38 5.50 -24.38 -8.64
N THR A 39 4.81 -23.27 -8.38
CA THR A 39 5.14 -22.34 -7.31
C THR A 39 3.88 -21.76 -6.72
N GLU A 40 4.01 -21.28 -5.50
CA GLU A 40 2.96 -20.61 -4.73
C GLU A 40 3.57 -19.51 -3.87
N VAL A 41 2.79 -18.47 -3.62
CA VAL A 41 3.15 -17.37 -2.73
C VAL A 41 1.86 -16.88 -2.05
N PRO A 42 1.80 -16.78 -0.71
CA PRO A 42 2.79 -17.28 0.25
C PRO A 42 2.87 -18.82 0.26
N SER A 43 3.96 -19.39 0.79
CA SER A 43 4.11 -20.85 0.91
C SER A 43 3.11 -21.44 1.90
N GLY A 44 2.50 -22.58 1.56
CA GLY A 44 1.49 -23.28 2.36
C GLY A 44 0.08 -23.26 1.77
N ILE A 45 -0.15 -22.48 0.71
CA ILE A 45 -1.49 -22.34 0.11
C ILE A 45 -1.88 -23.47 -0.85
N ALA A 46 -1.01 -24.46 -1.10
CA ALA A 46 -1.26 -25.55 -2.05
C ALA A 46 -2.56 -26.29 -1.75
N GLY A 47 -2.87 -26.51 -0.46
CA GLY A 47 -4.11 -27.14 -0.01
C GLY A 47 -5.38 -26.33 -0.32
N LEU A 48 -5.23 -25.05 -0.69
CA LEU A 48 -6.31 -24.18 -1.15
C LEU A 48 -6.41 -24.13 -2.68
N ILE A 49 -5.60 -24.89 -3.43
CA ILE A 49 -5.57 -24.87 -4.90
C ILE A 49 -5.94 -26.25 -5.43
N THR A 50 -7.12 -26.34 -6.04
CA THR A 50 -7.55 -27.54 -6.78
C THR A 50 -7.12 -27.43 -8.25
N ILE A 51 -6.44 -28.44 -8.78
CA ILE A 51 -6.03 -28.48 -10.19
C ILE A 51 -6.76 -29.64 -10.89
N GLU A 52 -7.73 -29.30 -11.74
CA GLU A 52 -8.46 -30.22 -12.62
C GLU A 52 -8.05 -30.06 -14.09
N ALA A 53 -6.95 -29.35 -14.34
CA ALA A 53 -6.42 -29.16 -15.67
C ALA A 53 -5.56 -30.36 -16.11
N THR A 54 -5.57 -30.65 -17.41
CA THR A 54 -4.84 -31.79 -17.99
C THR A 54 -3.77 -31.33 -18.96
N THR A 55 -2.66 -32.05 -18.99
CA THR A 55 -1.58 -31.84 -19.95
C THR A 55 -1.94 -32.42 -21.31
N VAL A 56 -1.73 -31.68 -22.39
CA VAL A 56 -2.01 -32.11 -23.76
C VAL A 56 -0.76 -32.01 -24.63
N THR A 57 -0.72 -32.70 -25.76
CA THR A 57 0.41 -32.57 -26.69
C THR A 57 0.51 -31.17 -27.28
N GLY A 58 1.73 -30.67 -27.44
CA GLY A 58 2.02 -29.39 -28.09
C GLY A 58 2.33 -28.28 -27.09
N SER A 59 2.14 -27.02 -27.50
CA SER A 59 2.52 -25.82 -26.73
C SER A 59 1.34 -24.89 -26.43
N ARG A 60 0.12 -25.28 -26.78
CA ARG A 60 -1.08 -24.45 -26.57
C ARG A 60 -1.57 -24.56 -25.13
N THR A 61 -1.96 -23.44 -24.55
CA THR A 61 -2.50 -23.35 -23.18
C THR A 61 -3.91 -22.76 -23.21
N ARG A 62 -4.86 -23.47 -22.61
CA ARG A 62 -6.24 -23.02 -22.37
C ARG A 62 -6.58 -23.29 -20.90
N LEU A 63 -5.87 -22.60 -20.00
CA LEU A 63 -6.11 -22.65 -18.57
C LEU A 63 -6.94 -21.46 -18.09
N ALA A 64 -7.92 -21.74 -17.25
CA ALA A 64 -8.67 -20.76 -16.48
C ALA A 64 -8.48 -21.04 -14.98
N ALA A 65 -8.39 -19.99 -14.18
CA ALA A 65 -8.38 -20.09 -12.73
C ALA A 65 -9.47 -19.17 -12.17
N ARG A 66 -10.24 -19.67 -11.21
CA ARG A 66 -11.31 -18.92 -10.54
C ARG A 66 -11.32 -19.23 -9.05
N ARG A 67 -12.04 -18.41 -8.28
CA ARG A 67 -12.33 -18.69 -6.86
C ARG A 67 -13.23 -19.93 -6.75
N ASP A 68 -13.02 -20.70 -5.70
CA ASP A 68 -13.78 -21.90 -5.39
C ASP A 68 -13.76 -22.18 -3.87
N GLY A 69 -14.92 -22.09 -3.21
CA GLY A 69 -15.00 -22.18 -1.75
C GLY A 69 -14.06 -21.20 -1.04
N ARG A 70 -13.17 -21.71 -0.18
CA ARG A 70 -12.11 -20.93 0.51
C ARG A 70 -10.82 -20.76 -0.30
N GLY A 71 -10.75 -21.35 -1.49
CA GLY A 71 -9.55 -21.44 -2.31
C GLY A 71 -9.78 -21.13 -3.79
N TRP A 72 -9.04 -21.81 -4.65
CA TRP A 72 -9.03 -21.61 -6.10
C TRP A 72 -9.05 -22.93 -6.85
N ILE A 73 -9.66 -22.90 -8.03
CA ILE A 73 -9.67 -24.04 -8.94
C ILE A 73 -9.09 -23.64 -10.29
N VAL A 74 -8.25 -24.51 -10.84
CA VAL A 74 -7.64 -24.37 -12.17
C VAL A 74 -8.17 -25.48 -13.07
N THR A 75 -8.76 -25.09 -14.20
CA THR A 75 -9.35 -26.03 -15.17
C THR A 75 -8.81 -25.79 -16.58
N GLY A 76 -9.06 -26.75 -17.47
CA GLY A 76 -8.73 -26.67 -18.89
C GLY A 76 -7.48 -27.48 -19.26
N THR A 77 -6.69 -26.98 -20.22
CA THR A 77 -5.54 -27.75 -20.75
C THR A 77 -4.27 -26.93 -20.86
N ILE A 78 -3.12 -27.61 -20.75
CA ILE A 78 -1.80 -27.02 -20.95
C ILE A 78 -0.93 -27.93 -21.80
N GLY A 79 -0.30 -27.37 -22.83
CA GLY A 79 0.60 -28.12 -23.71
C GLY A 79 1.82 -28.64 -22.97
N SER A 80 2.27 -29.86 -23.25
CA SER A 80 3.46 -30.46 -22.64
C SER A 80 4.76 -29.68 -22.87
N ARG A 81 4.79 -28.82 -23.90
CA ARG A 81 5.88 -27.89 -24.21
C ARG A 81 5.52 -26.43 -23.89
N ALA A 82 4.38 -26.17 -23.25
CA ALA A 82 3.97 -24.82 -22.91
C ALA A 82 4.72 -24.31 -21.67
N ALA A 83 4.98 -23.00 -21.65
CA ALA A 83 5.46 -22.35 -20.44
C ALA A 83 4.39 -22.42 -19.33
N PRO A 84 4.78 -22.53 -18.05
CA PRO A 84 3.86 -22.44 -16.93
C PRO A 84 3.08 -21.11 -16.95
N LYS A 85 1.83 -21.16 -16.48
CA LYS A 85 0.96 -19.99 -16.37
C LYS A 85 0.77 -19.60 -14.91
N GLY A 86 1.03 -18.33 -14.61
CA GLY A 86 0.83 -17.74 -13.30
C GLY A 86 -0.49 -17.00 -13.17
N TRP A 87 -1.04 -17.02 -11.97
CA TRP A 87 -2.12 -16.11 -11.55
C TRP A 87 -1.74 -15.46 -10.23
N THR A 88 -2.24 -14.26 -10.05
CA THR A 88 -2.31 -13.59 -8.75
C THR A 88 -3.79 -13.44 -8.42
N PHE A 89 -4.15 -13.44 -7.14
CA PHE A 89 -5.51 -13.22 -6.67
C PHE A 89 -5.48 -12.41 -5.39
N VAL A 90 -6.55 -11.66 -5.17
CA VAL A 90 -6.90 -11.17 -3.83
C VAL A 90 -7.61 -12.31 -3.10
N ALA A 91 -7.08 -12.68 -1.94
CA ALA A 91 -7.70 -13.63 -1.02
C ALA A 91 -9.11 -13.16 -0.65
N HIS A 92 -10.12 -13.96 -0.95
CA HIS A 92 -11.50 -13.70 -0.52
C HIS A 92 -11.78 -14.23 0.89
N ASP A 93 -10.95 -15.15 1.38
CA ASP A 93 -10.91 -15.61 2.77
C ASP A 93 -9.47 -15.50 3.32
N PRO A 94 -9.07 -14.31 3.83
CA PRO A 94 -7.74 -14.11 4.41
C PRO A 94 -7.42 -15.05 5.57
N SER A 95 -8.42 -15.43 6.36
CA SER A 95 -8.25 -16.34 7.50
C SER A 95 -7.89 -17.75 7.04
N ALA A 96 -8.52 -18.25 5.97
CA ALA A 96 -8.16 -19.55 5.39
C ALA A 96 -6.71 -19.54 4.85
N VAL A 97 -6.29 -18.45 4.20
CA VAL A 97 -4.90 -18.30 3.73
C VAL A 97 -3.92 -18.31 4.89
N VAL A 98 -4.17 -17.53 5.93
CA VAL A 98 -3.31 -17.51 7.13
C VAL A 98 -3.27 -18.87 7.80
N GLY A 99 -4.41 -19.54 7.95
CA GLY A 99 -4.48 -20.90 8.48
C GLY A 99 -3.60 -21.87 7.69
N ALA A 100 -3.71 -21.87 6.36
CA ALA A 100 -2.92 -22.76 5.51
C ALA A 100 -1.40 -22.48 5.61
N VAL A 101 -1.00 -21.21 5.58
CA VAL A 101 0.41 -20.81 5.71
C VAL A 101 0.95 -21.14 7.11
N TRP A 102 0.16 -20.90 8.15
CA TRP A 102 0.52 -21.20 9.53
C TRP A 102 0.69 -22.70 9.77
N SER A 103 -0.27 -23.52 9.32
CA SER A 103 -0.17 -24.98 9.37
C SER A 103 1.09 -25.49 8.65
N ARG A 104 1.42 -24.91 7.49
CA ARG A 104 2.65 -25.25 6.76
C ARG A 104 3.91 -24.88 7.54
N ALA A 105 3.93 -23.70 8.17
CA ALA A 105 5.06 -23.23 8.97
C ALA A 105 5.29 -24.12 10.20
N LEU A 106 4.21 -24.47 10.93
CA LEU A 106 4.27 -25.38 12.08
C LEU A 106 4.75 -26.78 11.69
N TRP A 107 4.19 -27.34 10.63
CA TRP A 107 4.64 -28.64 10.10
C TRP A 107 6.13 -28.63 9.75
N SER A 108 6.60 -27.56 9.12
CA SER A 108 8.03 -27.40 8.79
C SER A 108 8.93 -27.27 10.02
N ALA A 109 8.38 -26.81 11.14
CA ALA A 109 9.04 -26.78 12.43
C ALA A 109 8.93 -28.11 13.21
N GLY A 110 8.29 -29.15 12.63
CA GLY A 110 8.07 -30.45 13.27
C GLY A 110 6.91 -30.47 14.27
N ILE A 111 6.02 -29.48 14.22
CA ILE A 111 4.83 -29.39 15.09
C ILE A 111 3.63 -29.93 14.31
N ASP A 112 2.98 -30.95 14.86
CA ASP A 112 1.71 -31.43 14.35
C ASP A 112 0.59 -30.48 14.78
N TRP A 113 -0.22 -30.04 13.81
CA TRP A 113 -1.24 -29.02 14.01
C TRP A 113 -2.54 -29.41 13.32
N ASP A 114 -3.58 -29.59 14.12
CA ASP A 114 -4.93 -29.84 13.65
C ASP A 114 -5.76 -28.54 13.81
N ILE A 115 -5.99 -27.86 12.68
CA ILE A 115 -6.77 -26.61 12.66
C ILE A 115 -8.28 -26.83 12.80
N ASP A 116 -8.75 -28.02 12.41
CA ASP A 116 -10.16 -28.41 12.48
C ASP A 116 -10.47 -29.19 13.77
N GLY A 117 -9.43 -29.46 14.56
CA GLY A 117 -9.52 -30.13 15.85
C GLY A 117 -10.38 -29.34 16.85
N PRO A 118 -11.10 -30.02 17.75
CA PRO A 118 -11.93 -29.36 18.75
C PRO A 118 -11.06 -28.50 19.66
N ILE A 119 -11.36 -27.20 19.75
CA ILE A 119 -10.73 -26.32 20.74
C ILE A 119 -11.32 -26.68 22.11
N GLN A 120 -10.59 -27.48 22.88
CA GLN A 120 -10.89 -27.67 24.30
C GLN A 120 -10.41 -26.44 25.06
N ARG A 121 -11.30 -25.47 25.26
CA ARG A 121 -11.06 -24.40 26.22
C ARG A 121 -11.36 -24.96 27.61
N GLU A 122 -10.31 -25.21 28.40
CA GLU A 122 -10.49 -25.33 29.84
C GLU A 122 -11.00 -23.99 30.37
N ALA A 123 -12.17 -23.99 31.02
CA ALA A 123 -12.95 -22.78 31.28
C ALA A 123 -12.27 -21.72 32.16
N ASP A 124 -11.13 -22.04 32.78
CA ASP A 124 -10.45 -21.19 33.77
C ASP A 124 -8.95 -20.94 33.46
N GLN A 125 -8.45 -21.36 32.29
CA GLN A 125 -7.06 -21.10 31.93
C GLN A 125 -6.90 -19.77 31.19
N THR A 126 -6.07 -18.88 31.74
CA THR A 126 -5.65 -17.67 31.02
C THR A 126 -4.75 -18.09 29.85
N PRO A 127 -5.02 -17.65 28.61
CA PRO A 127 -4.17 -17.95 27.47
C PRO A 127 -2.73 -17.52 27.74
N ARG A 128 -1.77 -18.43 27.52
CA ARG A 128 -0.34 -18.11 27.57
C ARG A 128 0.15 -17.81 26.17
N VAL A 129 0.83 -16.68 26.00
CA VAL A 129 1.53 -16.36 24.75
C VAL A 129 2.67 -17.35 24.56
N LEU A 130 2.63 -18.13 23.46
CA LEU A 130 3.67 -19.09 23.11
C LEU A 130 4.75 -18.49 22.21
N ALA A 131 4.38 -17.51 21.39
CA ALA A 131 5.26 -16.79 20.50
C ALA A 131 4.69 -15.39 20.21
N GLU A 132 5.59 -14.42 20.05
CA GLU A 132 5.27 -13.05 19.66
C GLU A 132 6.28 -12.56 18.63
N ILE A 133 5.80 -11.83 17.63
CA ILE A 133 6.64 -11.20 16.61
C ILE A 133 6.28 -9.73 16.57
N ALA A 134 7.24 -8.88 16.93
CA ALA A 134 7.12 -7.44 16.80
C ALA A 134 7.28 -7.02 15.33
N SER A 135 6.47 -6.07 14.87
CA SER A 135 6.65 -5.47 13.55
C SER A 135 7.87 -4.54 13.54
N PRO A 136 8.35 -4.12 12.34
CA PRO A 136 9.22 -2.95 12.26
C PRO A 136 8.59 -1.71 12.94
N PRO A 137 9.39 -0.69 13.30
CA PRO A 137 8.86 0.57 13.85
C PRO A 137 7.87 1.25 12.92
N PHE A 138 6.95 2.03 13.50
CA PHE A 138 5.90 2.74 12.75
C PHE A 138 6.46 3.53 11.56
N ASP A 139 7.54 4.29 11.76
CA ASP A 139 8.13 5.12 10.69
C ASP A 139 8.61 4.29 9.50
N SER A 140 9.15 3.09 9.75
CA SER A 140 9.58 2.18 8.68
C SER A 140 8.37 1.66 7.90
N ILE A 141 7.30 1.29 8.60
CA ILE A 141 6.05 0.82 7.98
C ILE A 141 5.38 1.95 7.19
N ALA A 142 5.27 3.15 7.77
CA ALA A 142 4.68 4.32 7.14
C ALA A 142 5.49 4.75 5.89
N HIS A 143 6.82 4.75 5.97
CA HIS A 143 7.68 5.04 4.83
C HIS A 143 7.49 4.03 3.69
N GLU A 144 7.44 2.73 3.99
CA GLU A 144 7.18 1.68 2.99
C GLU A 144 5.80 1.84 2.33
N ILE A 145 4.76 2.08 3.13
CA ILE A 145 3.39 2.33 2.65
C ILE A 145 3.35 3.55 1.74
N ASN A 146 4.02 4.66 2.11
CA ASN A 146 4.07 5.86 1.29
C ASN A 146 4.86 5.64 -0.01
N THR A 147 6.00 4.95 0.08
CA THR A 147 6.91 4.68 -1.04
C THR A 147 6.24 3.84 -2.12
N ARG A 148 5.54 2.77 -1.72
CA ARG A 148 4.84 1.87 -2.64
C ARG A 148 3.38 2.27 -2.89
N SER A 149 2.84 3.21 -2.10
CA SER A 149 1.44 3.60 -2.11
C SER A 149 0.49 2.43 -1.85
N VAL A 150 0.74 1.66 -0.78
CA VAL A 150 0.01 0.43 -0.46
C VAL A 150 -1.32 0.75 0.24
N ASN A 151 -2.43 0.62 -0.48
CA ASN A 151 -3.77 0.97 0.05
C ASN A 151 -4.15 0.20 1.31
N ILE A 152 -3.99 -1.14 1.34
CA ILE A 152 -4.30 -1.93 2.54
C ILE A 152 -3.48 -1.50 3.75
N GLY A 153 -2.21 -1.11 3.55
CA GLY A 153 -1.38 -0.59 4.62
C GLY A 153 -1.94 0.71 5.19
N ALA A 154 -2.37 1.65 4.34
CA ALA A 154 -2.97 2.91 4.77
C ALA A 154 -4.28 2.69 5.55
N GLU A 155 -5.14 1.76 5.12
CA GLU A 155 -6.36 1.42 5.86
C GLU A 155 -6.06 0.74 7.21
N LEU A 156 -5.05 -0.13 7.27
CA LEU A 156 -4.61 -0.76 8.52
C LEU A 156 -4.01 0.25 9.50
N LEU A 157 -3.23 1.22 9.02
CA LEU A 157 -2.72 2.31 9.86
C LEU A 157 -3.87 3.19 10.40
N LEU A 158 -4.87 3.49 9.57
CA LEU A 158 -6.05 4.23 10.00
C LEU A 158 -6.84 3.44 11.06
N ALA A 159 -7.02 2.13 10.86
CA ALA A 159 -7.69 1.26 11.83
C ALA A 159 -6.88 1.10 13.12
N TRP A 160 -5.55 1.11 13.06
CA TRP A 160 -4.68 1.08 14.24
C TRP A 160 -4.81 2.37 15.05
N ALA A 161 -4.79 3.53 14.40
CA ALA A 161 -4.85 4.83 15.06
C ALA A 161 -6.26 5.19 15.59
N GLY A 162 -7.30 4.94 14.80
CA GLY A 162 -8.69 5.30 15.12
C GLY A 162 -9.54 4.16 15.68
N GLY A 163 -8.98 2.95 15.80
CA GLY A 163 -9.71 1.71 16.09
C GLY A 163 -10.46 1.16 14.87
N THR A 164 -11.02 -0.05 15.00
CA THR A 164 -11.85 -0.68 13.94
C THR A 164 -13.25 -0.07 13.82
N ALA A 165 -13.52 1.02 14.53
CA ALA A 165 -14.80 1.70 14.52
C ALA A 165 -15.01 2.42 13.17
N ARG A 166 -16.28 2.50 12.73
CA ARG A 166 -16.67 3.19 11.49
C ARG A 166 -16.32 4.69 11.47
N ASN A 167 -15.86 5.24 12.59
CA ASN A 167 -15.54 6.66 12.74
C ASN A 167 -14.05 7.00 12.57
N ALA A 168 -13.17 6.04 12.27
CA ALA A 168 -11.74 6.30 12.12
C ALA A 168 -11.41 7.39 11.07
N PRO A 169 -12.05 7.45 9.89
CA PRO A 169 -11.86 8.55 8.95
C PRO A 169 -12.23 9.93 9.53
N GLN A 170 -13.28 10.01 10.35
CA GLN A 170 -13.70 11.25 11.00
C GLN A 170 -12.73 11.68 12.12
N GLN A 171 -12.05 10.73 12.77
CA GLN A 171 -10.98 11.04 13.71
C GLN A 171 -9.76 11.60 12.98
N LEU A 172 -9.37 11.00 11.85
CA LEU A 172 -8.32 11.54 10.99
C LEU A 172 -8.67 12.93 10.45
N GLU A 173 -9.91 13.13 10.01
CA GLU A 173 -10.39 14.44 9.56
C GLU A 173 -10.30 15.49 10.68
N ARG A 174 -10.67 15.13 11.91
CA ARG A 174 -10.55 16.00 13.09
C ARG A 174 -9.10 16.37 13.37
N HIS A 175 -8.19 15.39 13.37
CA HIS A 175 -6.76 15.61 13.55
C HIS A 175 -6.21 16.59 12.51
N VAL A 176 -6.56 16.41 11.24
CA VAL A 176 -6.13 17.35 10.19
C VAL A 176 -6.69 18.76 10.43
N ARG A 177 -7.94 18.90 10.88
CA ARG A 177 -8.50 20.21 11.26
C ARG A 177 -7.76 20.84 12.43
N GLU A 178 -7.40 20.07 13.45
CA GLU A 178 -6.64 20.54 14.61
C GLU A 178 -5.25 21.04 14.22
N VAL A 179 -4.53 20.30 13.37
CA VAL A 179 -3.19 20.69 12.89
C VAL A 179 -3.24 21.90 11.96
N THR A 180 -4.28 22.02 11.13
CA THR A 180 -4.36 23.08 10.10
C THR A 180 -5.12 24.32 10.56
N GLY A 181 -5.95 24.23 11.59
CA GLY A 181 -6.92 25.27 11.98
C GLY A 181 -8.05 25.47 10.96
N MET A 182 -8.20 24.60 9.96
CA MET A 182 -9.14 24.80 8.86
C MET A 182 -10.44 24.03 9.09
N ALA A 183 -11.56 24.75 9.23
CA ALA A 183 -12.87 24.11 9.44
C ALA A 183 -13.44 23.41 8.19
N SER A 184 -13.03 23.82 6.99
CA SER A 184 -13.60 23.34 5.72
C SER A 184 -12.54 23.04 4.65
N GLY A 185 -12.95 22.36 3.58
CA GLY A 185 -12.05 21.95 2.50
C GLY A 185 -11.38 20.59 2.73
N ILE A 186 -11.88 19.82 3.69
CA ILE A 186 -11.50 18.44 3.93
C ILE A 186 -12.73 17.57 4.22
N ARG A 187 -12.75 16.38 3.63
CA ARG A 187 -13.65 15.27 3.88
C ARG A 187 -12.88 13.98 3.63
N LEU A 188 -12.75 13.13 4.65
CA LEU A 188 -12.06 11.85 4.55
C LEU A 188 -13.02 10.70 4.81
N VAL A 189 -13.00 9.69 3.95
CA VAL A 189 -13.87 8.52 3.96
C VAL A 189 -13.06 7.24 4.15
N ASP A 190 -11.80 7.23 3.75
CA ASP A 190 -10.87 6.12 3.96
C ASP A 190 -9.44 6.61 4.25
N GLY A 191 -8.51 5.69 4.50
CA GLY A 191 -7.11 6.01 4.78
C GLY A 191 -6.22 6.06 3.54
N SER A 192 -6.61 5.36 2.48
CA SER A 192 -5.80 5.17 1.27
C SER A 192 -6.00 6.25 0.19
N GLY A 193 -7.07 7.03 0.27
CA GLY A 193 -7.49 7.97 -0.78
C GLY A 193 -8.10 7.28 -2.00
N LEU A 194 -8.57 6.03 -1.85
CA LEU A 194 -9.17 5.27 -2.95
C LEU A 194 -10.63 5.68 -3.20
N SER A 195 -11.31 6.18 -2.17
CA SER A 195 -12.70 6.60 -2.22
C SER A 195 -12.87 7.84 -3.11
N ASP A 196 -13.74 7.72 -4.12
CA ASP A 196 -14.21 8.85 -4.94
C ASP A 196 -14.96 9.93 -4.11
N ASN A 197 -15.19 9.70 -2.82
CA ASN A 197 -15.84 10.65 -1.91
C ASN A 197 -14.85 11.49 -1.08
N ASP A 198 -13.54 11.19 -1.13
CA ASP A 198 -12.54 12.00 -0.45
C ASP A 198 -12.42 13.38 -1.11
N ARG A 199 -12.39 14.43 -0.30
CA ARG A 199 -12.22 15.80 -0.77
C ARG A 199 -11.17 16.46 0.10
N ILE A 200 -10.15 17.04 -0.54
CA ILE A 200 -9.16 17.83 0.17
C ILE A 200 -8.71 18.98 -0.74
N ALA A 201 -8.65 20.19 -0.19
CA ALA A 201 -8.17 21.36 -0.92
C ALA A 201 -6.63 21.40 -0.90
N PRO A 202 -5.97 21.87 -1.97
CA PRO A 202 -4.50 22.01 -1.99
C PRO A 202 -3.94 22.79 -0.79
N ARG A 203 -4.66 23.84 -0.36
CA ARG A 203 -4.29 24.62 0.84
C ARG A 203 -4.28 23.82 2.13
N VAL A 204 -5.18 22.83 2.29
CA VAL A 204 -5.21 21.97 3.48
C VAL A 204 -3.95 21.09 3.50
N PHE A 205 -3.56 20.54 2.34
CA PHE A 205 -2.30 19.80 2.22
C PHE A 205 -1.11 20.67 2.60
N THR A 206 -0.93 21.84 1.96
CA THR A 206 0.24 22.69 2.24
C THR A 206 0.28 23.17 3.69
N THR A 207 -0.87 23.52 4.28
CA THR A 207 -0.92 23.91 5.70
C THR A 207 -0.59 22.74 6.63
N TYR A 208 -1.08 21.53 6.33
CA TYR A 208 -0.72 20.35 7.14
C TYR A 208 0.77 20.04 7.04
N LEU A 209 1.33 20.09 5.83
CA LEU A 209 2.76 19.89 5.60
C LEU A 209 3.63 20.96 6.28
N ALA A 210 3.12 22.18 6.46
CA ALA A 210 3.81 23.25 7.17
C ALA A 210 3.74 23.09 8.70
N ASN A 211 2.58 22.72 9.23
CA ASN A 211 2.30 22.75 10.66
C ASN A 211 2.68 21.46 11.36
N PHE A 212 2.41 20.29 10.77
CA PHE A 212 2.62 19.01 11.43
C PHE A 212 4.09 18.78 11.82
N PRO A 213 5.09 19.10 10.98
CA PRO A 213 6.50 18.94 11.34
C PRO A 213 6.97 19.79 12.52
N ARG A 214 6.21 20.83 12.90
CA ARG A 214 6.52 21.69 14.05
C ARG A 214 6.04 21.10 15.38
N THR A 215 5.28 20.01 15.33
CA THR A 215 4.86 19.27 16.53
C THR A 215 5.93 18.25 16.93
N SER A 216 5.94 17.83 18.20
CA SER A 216 6.86 16.79 18.67
C SER A 216 6.67 15.47 17.92
N ALA A 217 5.42 15.10 17.62
CA ALA A 217 5.08 13.89 16.88
C ALA A 217 5.39 13.95 15.38
N GLY A 218 5.52 15.14 14.80
CA GLY A 218 5.68 15.32 13.35
C GLY A 218 7.10 15.64 12.88
N ARG A 219 8.09 15.78 13.78
CA ARG A 219 9.44 16.28 13.47
C ARG A 219 10.05 15.65 12.21
N ASP A 220 9.91 14.34 12.03
CA ASP A 220 10.49 13.59 10.91
C ASP A 220 9.48 13.26 9.79
N PHE A 221 8.30 13.87 9.83
CA PHE A 221 7.23 13.62 8.86
C PHE A 221 7.64 13.78 7.38
N PRO A 222 8.47 14.77 6.99
CA PRO A 222 8.96 14.84 5.60
C PRO A 222 9.69 13.57 5.17
N LEU A 223 10.45 12.93 6.08
CA LEU A 223 11.25 11.74 5.80
C LEU A 223 10.41 10.48 5.59
N LEU A 224 9.14 10.49 6.05
CA LEU A 224 8.18 9.41 5.79
C LEU A 224 7.69 9.40 4.33
N LEU A 225 7.89 10.49 3.58
CA LEU A 225 7.59 10.55 2.16
C LEU A 225 8.80 10.08 1.33
N PRO A 226 8.58 9.32 0.23
CA PRO A 226 9.66 8.86 -0.61
C PRO A 226 10.41 10.03 -1.23
N ALA A 227 11.73 9.87 -1.34
CA ALA A 227 12.59 10.78 -2.08
C ALA A 227 12.37 10.67 -3.61
N ASN A 228 12.70 11.73 -4.36
CA ASN A 228 12.78 11.66 -5.81
C ASN A 228 13.65 10.48 -6.28
N GLY A 229 13.16 9.78 -7.30
CA GLY A 229 13.78 8.55 -7.82
C GLY A 229 13.39 7.27 -7.07
N SER A 230 12.71 7.35 -5.92
CA SER A 230 12.24 6.19 -5.17
C SER A 230 10.74 5.93 -5.37
N GLY A 231 10.32 4.67 -5.23
CA GLY A 231 8.90 4.29 -5.21
C GLY A 231 8.11 4.79 -6.42
N THR A 232 7.00 5.48 -6.16
CA THR A 232 6.17 6.11 -7.21
C THR A 232 6.79 7.37 -7.82
N LEU A 233 7.90 7.88 -7.29
CA LEU A 233 8.67 9.03 -7.80
C LEU A 233 9.85 8.62 -8.69
N LYS A 234 9.94 7.37 -9.15
CA LYS A 234 11.00 6.92 -10.10
C LYS A 234 11.18 7.84 -11.31
N SER A 235 10.10 8.44 -11.80
CA SER A 235 10.15 9.40 -12.92
C SER A 235 10.89 10.71 -12.59
N LEU A 236 11.12 11.02 -11.32
CA LEU A 236 11.92 12.15 -10.83
C LEU A 236 13.36 11.75 -10.46
N ALA A 237 13.84 10.58 -10.90
CA ALA A 237 15.25 10.19 -10.70
C ALA A 237 16.25 11.11 -11.42
N SER A 238 15.80 11.85 -12.44
CA SER A 238 16.62 12.76 -13.24
C SER A 238 16.02 14.15 -13.33
N GLY A 239 16.89 15.14 -13.61
CA GLY A 239 16.53 16.56 -13.65
C GLY A 239 16.46 17.22 -12.28
N LEU A 240 17.04 16.59 -11.26
CA LEU A 240 17.24 17.12 -9.91
C LEU A 240 18.70 16.83 -9.50
N PRO A 241 19.34 17.69 -8.68
CA PRO A 241 20.75 17.52 -8.31
C PRO A 241 21.05 16.17 -7.67
N GLU A 242 20.24 15.78 -6.68
CA GLU A 242 20.46 14.56 -5.89
C GLU A 242 19.13 13.95 -5.40
N PRO A 243 19.12 12.66 -5.02
CA PRO A 243 17.99 12.06 -4.29
C PRO A 243 17.74 12.77 -2.95
N GLY A 244 16.48 13.05 -2.63
CA GLY A 244 16.07 13.70 -1.38
C GLY A 244 15.87 15.21 -1.48
N VAL A 245 16.16 15.82 -2.63
CA VAL A 245 15.76 17.20 -2.94
C VAL A 245 14.24 17.36 -2.92
N VAL A 246 13.51 16.34 -3.40
CA VAL A 246 12.05 16.28 -3.33
C VAL A 246 11.64 15.10 -2.46
N ARG A 247 10.72 15.32 -1.53
CA ARG A 247 10.02 14.26 -0.81
C ARG A 247 8.52 14.47 -0.95
N ALA A 248 7.84 13.56 -1.65
CA ALA A 248 6.47 13.80 -2.09
C ALA A 248 5.63 12.53 -2.16
N LYS A 249 4.30 12.70 -2.14
CA LYS A 249 3.31 11.64 -2.36
C LYS A 249 2.58 11.88 -3.66
N THR A 250 2.50 10.82 -4.47
CA THR A 250 1.65 10.75 -5.66
C THR A 250 0.25 10.24 -5.33
N GLY A 251 -0.75 10.71 -6.04
CA GLY A 251 -2.08 10.11 -6.14
C GLY A 251 -2.52 9.95 -7.59
N THR A 252 -3.17 8.85 -7.93
CA THR A 252 -3.72 8.60 -9.27
C THR A 252 -4.98 7.76 -9.15
N LEU A 253 -6.11 8.33 -9.56
CA LEU A 253 -7.41 7.68 -9.69
C LEU A 253 -7.90 7.74 -11.14
N GLY A 254 -9.07 7.19 -11.42
CA GLY A 254 -9.63 7.15 -12.78
C GLY A 254 -9.91 8.51 -13.41
N ASN A 255 -9.99 9.58 -12.61
CA ASN A 255 -10.28 10.95 -13.03
C ASN A 255 -9.49 12.01 -12.23
N ALA A 256 -8.44 11.62 -11.51
CA ALA A 256 -7.64 12.54 -10.72
C ALA A 256 -6.15 12.16 -10.71
N VAL A 257 -5.28 13.17 -10.75
CA VAL A 257 -3.84 13.01 -10.47
C VAL A 257 -3.39 14.10 -9.49
N THR A 258 -2.59 13.71 -8.51
CA THR A 258 -2.06 14.60 -7.48
C THR A 258 -0.58 14.35 -7.24
N LEU A 259 0.14 15.42 -6.93
CA LEU A 259 1.51 15.36 -6.45
C LEU A 259 1.68 16.44 -5.37
N VAL A 260 2.00 15.99 -4.16
CA VAL A 260 2.03 16.82 -2.96
C VAL A 260 3.31 16.53 -2.18
N GLY A 261 4.07 17.54 -1.77
CA GLY A 261 5.29 17.29 -1.00
C GLY A 261 6.14 18.51 -0.71
N TYR A 262 7.35 18.21 -0.26
CA TYR A 262 8.42 19.13 0.10
C TYR A 262 9.47 19.19 -1.01
N LEU A 263 10.02 20.39 -1.24
CA LEU A 263 11.24 20.59 -1.99
C LEU A 263 12.24 21.35 -1.12
N GLY A 264 13.45 20.81 -0.97
CA GLY A 264 14.54 21.50 -0.27
C GLY A 264 15.11 22.65 -1.10
N ARG A 265 15.33 23.79 -0.46
CA ARG A 265 15.91 25.02 -1.01
C ARG A 265 16.98 25.54 -0.05
N GLN A 266 17.84 26.43 -0.51
CA GLN A 266 18.87 27.04 0.35
C GLN A 266 18.23 27.83 1.51
N GLU A 267 17.07 28.44 1.27
CA GLU A 267 16.32 29.25 2.23
C GLU A 267 15.32 28.45 3.07
N GLY A 268 15.29 27.11 2.95
CA GLY A 268 14.40 26.23 3.72
C GLY A 268 13.63 25.24 2.85
N MET A 269 12.34 25.02 3.15
CA MET A 269 11.49 24.09 2.41
C MET A 269 10.37 24.80 1.65
N LEU A 270 10.24 24.49 0.37
CA LEU A 270 9.07 24.85 -0.44
C LEU A 270 8.02 23.74 -0.37
N LEU A 271 6.78 24.11 -0.03
CA LEU A 271 5.64 23.19 0.02
C LEU A 271 4.81 23.30 -1.24
N VAL A 272 4.58 22.19 -1.92
CA VAL A 272 3.85 22.17 -3.19
C VAL A 272 2.74 21.14 -3.14
N ALA A 273 1.53 21.55 -3.49
CA ALA A 273 0.39 20.66 -3.70
C ALA A 273 -0.25 20.98 -5.06
N VAL A 274 -0.13 20.05 -6.01
CA VAL A 274 -0.76 20.17 -7.33
C VAL A 274 -1.77 19.06 -7.52
N MET A 275 -3.00 19.46 -7.83
CA MET A 275 -4.13 18.54 -7.98
C MET A 275 -4.85 18.85 -9.29
N TYR A 276 -5.15 17.81 -10.07
CA TYR A 276 -5.95 17.91 -11.28
C TYR A 276 -7.06 16.87 -11.25
N ASN A 277 -8.30 17.32 -11.39
CA ASN A 277 -9.48 16.49 -11.56
C ASN A 277 -10.00 16.65 -13.00
N GLY A 278 -10.02 15.56 -13.77
CA GLY A 278 -10.46 15.57 -15.16
C GLY A 278 -10.01 14.32 -15.92
N SER A 279 -10.33 14.27 -17.22
CA SER A 279 -10.04 13.10 -18.06
C SER A 279 -8.62 13.07 -18.62
N ARG A 280 -7.92 14.20 -18.69
CA ARG A 280 -6.57 14.30 -19.29
C ARG A 280 -5.46 14.00 -18.28
N LEU A 281 -5.48 12.80 -17.71
CA LEU A 281 -4.57 12.41 -16.61
C LEU A 281 -3.10 12.37 -17.02
N THR A 282 -2.78 11.80 -18.19
CA THR A 282 -1.38 11.67 -18.63
C THR A 282 -0.70 13.03 -18.83
N PRO A 283 -1.29 13.98 -19.59
CA PRO A 283 -0.72 15.33 -19.70
C PRO A 283 -0.63 16.06 -18.36
N ALA A 284 -1.66 15.97 -17.51
CA ALA A 284 -1.66 16.60 -16.20
C ALA A 284 -0.53 16.07 -15.31
N ARG A 285 -0.31 14.75 -15.30
CA ARG A 285 0.80 14.12 -14.58
C ARG A 285 2.16 14.54 -15.13
N GLN A 286 2.29 14.66 -16.46
CA GLN A 286 3.52 15.17 -17.06
C GLN A 286 3.82 16.60 -16.61
N LYS A 287 2.81 17.46 -16.52
CA LYS A 287 2.95 18.83 -16.00
C LYS A 287 3.27 18.89 -14.52
N GLN A 288 2.77 17.95 -13.70
CA GLN A 288 3.19 17.80 -12.31
C GLN A 288 4.70 17.47 -12.22
N TRP A 289 5.19 16.52 -13.03
CA TRP A 289 6.61 16.19 -13.07
C TRP A 289 7.49 17.34 -13.55
N GLU A 290 7.07 18.03 -14.61
CA GLU A 290 7.77 19.20 -15.13
C GLU A 290 7.89 20.28 -14.06
N LEU A 291 6.78 20.61 -13.37
CA LEU A 291 6.80 21.59 -12.29
C LEU A 291 7.78 21.21 -11.18
N PHE A 292 7.74 19.97 -10.68
CA PHE A 292 8.64 19.54 -9.60
C PHE A 292 10.11 19.52 -10.02
N ARG A 293 10.42 19.24 -11.28
CA ARG A 293 11.79 19.39 -11.80
C ARG A 293 12.21 20.85 -11.85
N THR A 294 11.37 21.72 -12.41
CA THR A 294 11.66 23.16 -12.49
C THR A 294 11.85 23.77 -11.11
N LEU A 295 10.97 23.41 -10.15
CA LEU A 295 11.08 23.87 -8.77
C LEU A 295 12.16 23.15 -7.95
N GLY A 296 12.81 22.12 -8.48
CA GLY A 296 13.84 21.38 -7.76
C GLY A 296 15.22 21.45 -8.42
N ALA A 297 15.34 22.13 -9.55
CA ALA A 297 16.56 22.17 -10.37
C ALA A 297 17.77 22.66 -9.59
N ASP A 298 17.58 23.68 -8.74
CA ASP A 298 18.60 24.24 -7.84
C ASP A 298 18.32 23.89 -6.37
N GLY A 299 17.60 22.78 -6.13
CA GLY A 299 17.22 22.35 -4.80
C GLY A 299 18.36 21.70 -4.03
N VAL A 300 18.26 21.72 -2.70
CA VAL A 300 19.17 21.02 -1.79
C VAL A 300 18.48 19.82 -1.17
N VAL A 301 19.25 18.82 -0.75
CA VAL A 301 18.69 17.64 -0.08
C VAL A 301 18.00 18.06 1.22
N ILE A 302 16.76 17.59 1.43
CA ILE A 302 16.03 17.80 2.67
C ILE A 302 16.78 17.02 3.77
N PRO A 303 17.28 17.69 4.83
CA PRO A 303 18.14 17.05 5.82
C PRO A 303 17.38 15.98 6.62
N ALA A 304 18.09 14.91 6.98
CA ALA A 304 17.70 14.05 8.09
C ALA A 304 17.91 14.87 9.38
N SER A 305 16.90 14.96 10.24
CA SER A 305 16.69 16.08 11.16
C SER A 305 17.90 16.52 12.02
N SER A 306 18.18 17.82 11.98
CA SER A 306 18.17 18.75 13.12
C SER A 306 17.98 20.18 12.59
N GLU A 307 16.84 20.83 12.89
CA GLU A 307 16.47 22.22 12.54
C GLU A 307 16.22 22.52 11.06
N VAL A 308 14.95 22.59 10.64
CA VAL A 308 14.58 23.16 9.33
C VAL A 308 13.53 24.24 9.54
N GLU A 309 13.90 25.50 9.28
CA GLU A 309 12.94 26.59 9.12
C GLU A 309 12.11 26.38 7.85
N VAL A 310 10.78 26.42 7.99
CA VAL A 310 9.84 26.35 6.87
C VAL A 310 9.49 27.78 6.48
N ALA A 311 10.08 28.27 5.37
CA ALA A 311 9.69 29.55 4.79
C ALA A 311 8.36 29.40 4.04
N LEU A 312 7.28 29.96 4.60
CA LEU A 312 6.03 30.17 3.86
C LEU A 312 6.22 31.40 2.96
N GLY A 313 6.19 31.20 1.65
CA GLY A 313 6.27 32.30 0.68
C GLY A 313 5.05 33.22 0.77
N GLY A 314 5.24 34.40 1.34
CA GLY A 314 4.27 35.50 1.37
C GLY A 314 4.75 36.59 2.32
N SER A 315 5.14 37.76 1.79
CA SER A 315 5.65 38.87 2.59
C SER A 315 4.70 39.20 3.75
N PRO A 316 5.19 39.37 4.99
CA PRO A 316 4.39 39.97 6.04
C PRO A 316 4.11 41.41 5.64
N ALA A 317 2.86 41.74 5.34
CA ALA A 317 2.44 43.12 5.23
C ALA A 317 2.76 43.81 6.57
N SER A 318 3.55 44.87 6.50
CA SER A 318 3.87 45.76 7.60
C SER A 318 2.59 46.36 8.19
N GLU A 319 2.24 45.98 9.42
CA GLU A 319 1.39 46.81 10.27
C GLU A 319 2.30 47.80 11.00
N ALA A 320 2.46 48.98 10.42
CA ALA A 320 2.91 50.16 11.14
C ALA A 320 1.70 50.80 11.83
N ARG A 321 1.77 50.88 13.16
CA ARG A 321 1.21 52.01 13.92
C ARG A 321 2.36 52.94 14.28
#